data_AF-A0A4Q3ADE7-F1
#
_entry.id   AF-A0A4Q3ADE7-F1
#
_cell.length_a   1.000
_cell.length_b   1.000
_cell.length_c   1.000
_cell.angle_alpha   90.00
_cell.angle_beta   90.00
_cell.angle_gamma   90.00
#
_symmetry.space_group_name_H-M   'P 1'
#
loop_
_entity.id
_entity.type
_entity.pdbx_description
1 polymer ?
#
loop_
_entity_poly.entity_id
_entity_poly.type
_entity_poly.pdbx_seq_one_letter_code
_entity_poly.pdbx_strand_id
1 'polypeptide(L)'
;MSSTRFAGFDLDRELRTHWVRWTLLAWAVIAGWYLWQRWGLVNALALSDTDDNMRLMQVRGLLAGQDWYDLRQYRLSPPGGLDIHWSRLVDLPIAALILLFQPFTGTAMAERLAVGIAPLFPLAVTMLAMGAAVRRL
;
A
#
# COMPACT_ATOMS: atom_id res chain seq x y z
N MET A 1 12.85 37.23 1.35
CA MET A 1 12.29 36.19 2.26
C MET A 1 13.34 35.90 3.33
N SER A 2 13.05 36.21 4.58
CA SER A 2 13.98 36.01 5.71
C SER A 2 14.09 34.52 6.00
N SER A 3 15.30 33.94 5.95
CA SER A 3 15.52 32.53 6.30
C SER A 3 15.25 32.33 7.79
N THR A 4 14.40 31.39 8.14
CA THR A 4 14.09 31.04 9.53
C THR A 4 15.31 30.30 10.12
N ARG A 5 16.22 31.05 10.76
CA ARG A 5 17.41 30.49 11.42
C ARG A 5 17.11 30.19 12.87
N PHE A 6 17.12 28.91 13.25
CA PHE A 6 17.10 28.48 14.65
C PHE A 6 18.48 27.95 15.02
N ALA A 7 19.17 28.59 15.97
CA ALA A 7 20.46 28.12 16.51
C ALA A 7 21.52 27.73 15.43
N GLY A 8 21.56 28.47 14.31
CA GLY A 8 22.49 28.20 13.20
C GLY A 8 21.99 27.21 12.14
N PHE A 9 20.84 26.57 12.36
CA PHE A 9 20.18 25.69 11.40
C PHE A 9 19.22 26.49 10.50
N ASP A 10 19.45 26.42 9.18
CA ASP A 10 18.59 27.02 8.16
C ASP A 10 17.55 25.98 7.72
N LEU A 11 16.40 25.99 8.41
CA LEU A 11 15.31 25.06 8.18
C LEU A 11 14.79 25.15 6.73
N ASP A 12 14.71 26.37 6.19
CA ASP A 12 14.20 26.58 4.84
C ASP A 12 15.11 25.98 3.79
N ARG A 13 16.43 26.14 3.97
CA ARG A 13 17.42 25.49 3.08
C ARG A 13 17.38 23.99 3.22
N GLU A 14 17.27 23.47 4.44
CA GLU A 14 17.24 22.03 4.69
C GLU A 14 16.00 21.36 4.07
N LEU A 15 14.82 21.92 4.32
CA LEU A 15 13.57 21.45 3.73
C LEU A 15 13.59 21.59 2.21
N ARG A 16 14.19 22.65 1.65
CA ARG A 16 14.35 22.75 0.19
C ARG A 16 15.26 21.67 -0.35
N THR A 17 16.45 21.46 0.21
CA THR A 17 17.44 20.51 -0.34
C THR A 17 17.04 19.06 -0.12
N HIS A 18 16.51 18.72 1.06
CA HIS A 18 16.29 17.34 1.49
C HIS A 18 14.80 16.95 1.63
N TRP A 19 13.91 17.64 0.91
CA TRP A 19 12.46 17.42 1.00
C TRP A 19 12.04 15.96 0.86
N VAL A 20 12.64 15.19 -0.05
CA VAL A 20 12.31 13.77 -0.25
C VAL A 20 12.52 12.97 1.05
N ARG A 21 13.64 13.22 1.76
CA ARG A 21 13.94 12.54 3.03
C ARG A 21 12.90 12.87 4.08
N TRP A 22 12.52 14.14 4.19
CA TRP A 22 11.50 14.60 5.13
C TRP A 22 10.10 14.09 4.78
N THR A 23 9.74 14.05 3.50
CA THR A 23 8.48 13.46 3.03
C THR A 23 8.43 11.96 3.32
N LEU A 24 9.51 11.22 3.08
CA LEU A 24 9.60 9.79 3.40
C LEU A 24 9.60 9.54 4.91
N LEU A 25 10.23 10.39 5.71
CA LEU A 25 10.16 10.31 7.16
C LEU A 25 8.72 10.53 7.65
N ALA A 26 8.05 11.57 7.15
CA ALA A 26 6.65 11.83 7.46
C ALA A 26 5.75 10.66 7.04
N TRP A 27 5.96 10.12 5.85
CA TRP A 27 5.28 8.92 5.37
C TRP A 27 5.50 7.73 6.31
N ALA A 28 6.75 7.45 6.72
CA ALA A 28 7.05 6.33 7.61
C ALA A 28 6.38 6.48 8.99
N VAL A 29 6.34 7.70 9.54
CA VAL A 29 5.62 8.01 10.78
C VAL A 29 4.13 7.77 10.63
N ILE A 30 3.51 8.27 9.54
CA ILE A 30 2.08 8.09 9.26
C ILE A 30 1.75 6.61 9.04
N ALA A 31 2.57 5.89 8.27
CA ALA A 31 2.45 4.47 8.01
C ALA A 31 2.52 3.65 9.30
N GLY A 32 3.52 3.91 10.15
CA GLY A 32 3.66 3.25 11.44
C GLY A 32 2.49 3.55 12.37
N TRP A 33 2.04 4.80 12.43
CA TRP A 33 0.88 5.20 13.21
C TRP A 33 -0.41 4.52 12.72
N TYR A 34 -0.64 4.46 11.40
CA TYR A 34 -1.80 3.80 10.82
C TYR A 34 -1.81 2.31 11.12
N LEU A 35 -0.69 1.62 10.94
CA LEU A 35 -0.55 0.20 11.25
C LEU A 35 -0.79 -0.08 12.74
N TRP A 36 -0.26 0.77 13.62
CA TRP A 36 -0.48 0.64 15.06
C TRP A 36 -1.96 0.83 15.42
N GLN A 37 -2.59 1.90 14.92
CA GLN A 37 -4.00 2.20 15.19
C GLN A 37 -4.94 1.12 14.63
N ARG A 38 -4.62 0.56 13.46
CA ARG A 38 -5.45 -0.42 12.73
C ARG A 38 -5.02 -1.87 12.95
N TRP A 39 -4.05 -2.12 13.82
CA TRP A 39 -3.48 -3.45 14.02
C TRP A 39 -4.52 -4.51 14.35
N GLY A 40 -5.53 -4.18 15.16
CA GLY A 40 -6.63 -5.09 15.47
C GLY A 40 -7.39 -5.57 14.23
N LEU A 41 -7.69 -4.67 13.29
CA LEU A 41 -8.39 -5.00 12.04
C LEU A 41 -7.48 -5.79 11.10
N VAL A 42 -6.22 -5.38 10.96
CA VAL A 42 -5.21 -6.08 10.16
C VAL A 42 -5.03 -7.52 10.66
N ASN A 43 -4.85 -7.69 11.97
CA ASN A 43 -4.66 -9.01 12.57
C ASN A 43 -5.93 -9.88 12.49
N ALA A 44 -7.12 -9.29 12.55
CA ALA A 44 -8.37 -10.00 12.35
C ALA A 44 -8.69 -10.31 10.87
N LEU A 45 -7.90 -9.79 9.93
CA LEU A 45 -8.24 -9.75 8.50
C LEU A 45 -9.63 -9.17 8.24
N ALA A 46 -9.98 -8.12 8.99
CA ALA A 46 -11.28 -7.46 8.92
C ALA A 46 -11.29 -6.44 7.76
N LEU A 47 -11.44 -6.95 6.55
CA LEU A 47 -11.58 -6.16 5.33
C LEU A 47 -12.97 -5.50 5.30
N SER A 48 -13.02 -4.17 5.28
CA SER A 48 -14.23 -3.40 5.59
C SER A 48 -15.28 -3.37 4.48
N ASP A 49 -14.88 -3.58 3.22
CA ASP A 49 -15.80 -3.62 2.09
C ASP A 49 -15.65 -4.90 1.25
N THR A 50 -16.61 -5.10 0.35
CA THR A 50 -16.62 -6.27 -0.55
C THR A 50 -15.48 -6.22 -1.56
N ASP A 51 -15.00 -5.03 -1.91
CA ASP A 51 -14.00 -4.84 -2.96
C ASP A 51 -12.60 -5.25 -2.47
N ASP A 52 -12.25 -4.93 -1.24
CA ASP A 52 -11.04 -5.37 -0.54
C ASP A 52 -10.99 -6.90 -0.45
N ASN A 53 -12.10 -7.53 -0.06
CA ASN A 53 -12.23 -8.98 -0.02
C ASN A 53 -12.02 -9.60 -1.40
N MET A 54 -12.66 -9.01 -2.41
CA MET A 54 -12.54 -9.44 -3.80
C MET A 54 -11.14 -9.24 -4.36
N ARG A 55 -10.44 -8.18 -3.97
CA ARG A 55 -9.03 -7.94 -4.35
C ARG A 55 -8.14 -9.02 -3.77
N LEU A 56 -8.31 -9.39 -2.50
CA LEU A 56 -7.56 -10.50 -1.90
C LEU A 56 -7.86 -11.82 -2.63
N MET A 57 -9.10 -12.06 -3.05
CA MET A 57 -9.41 -13.26 -3.85
C MET A 57 -8.73 -13.25 -5.22
N GLN A 58 -8.64 -12.10 -5.90
CA GLN A 58 -7.88 -11.99 -7.15
C GLN A 58 -6.40 -12.28 -6.94
N VAL A 59 -5.79 -11.71 -5.89
CA VAL A 59 -4.39 -11.96 -5.54
C VAL A 59 -4.14 -13.44 -5.27
N ARG A 60 -5.03 -14.10 -4.51
CA ARG A 60 -4.96 -15.56 -4.28
C ARG A 60 -5.08 -16.34 -5.57
N GLY A 61 -5.96 -15.94 -6.49
CA GLY A 61 -6.10 -16.56 -7.81
C GLY A 61 -4.79 -16.46 -8.61
N LEU A 62 -4.20 -15.26 -8.67
CA LEU A 62 -2.91 -15.02 -9.34
C LEU A 62 -1.80 -15.91 -8.74
N LEU A 63 -1.68 -15.94 -7.42
CA LEU A 63 -0.70 -16.78 -6.72
C LEU A 63 -0.96 -18.28 -6.87
N ALA A 64 -2.21 -18.68 -7.15
CA ALA A 64 -2.60 -20.05 -7.45
C ALA A 64 -2.45 -20.43 -8.94
N GLY A 65 -1.89 -19.54 -9.77
CA GLY A 65 -1.61 -19.80 -11.18
C GLY A 65 -2.71 -19.37 -12.14
N GLN A 66 -3.66 -18.53 -11.72
CA GLN A 66 -4.61 -17.89 -12.63
C GLN A 66 -3.85 -16.98 -13.62
N ASP A 67 -4.24 -17.05 -14.89
CA ASP A 67 -3.58 -16.28 -15.96
C ASP A 67 -3.67 -14.77 -15.70
N TRP A 68 -2.65 -14.04 -16.17
CA TRP A 68 -2.56 -12.59 -15.98
C TRP A 68 -3.77 -11.82 -16.54
N TYR A 69 -4.28 -12.24 -17.70
CA TYR A 69 -5.43 -11.60 -18.36
C TYR A 69 -6.77 -12.24 -17.97
N ASP A 70 -6.75 -13.31 -17.20
CA ASP A 70 -7.96 -13.87 -16.63
C ASP A 70 -8.32 -13.08 -15.36
N LEU A 71 -9.30 -12.19 -15.50
CA LEU A 71 -9.87 -11.38 -14.43
C LEU A 71 -11.18 -11.95 -13.88
N ARG A 72 -11.52 -13.18 -14.26
CA ARG A 72 -12.78 -13.80 -13.90
C ARG A 72 -12.73 -14.29 -12.46
N GLN A 73 -13.77 -13.95 -11.68
CA GLN A 73 -14.00 -14.53 -10.37
C GLN A 73 -15.03 -15.65 -10.48
N TYR A 74 -14.55 -16.88 -10.48
CA TYR A 74 -15.38 -18.09 -10.57
C TYR A 74 -16.26 -18.35 -9.35
N ARG A 75 -15.96 -17.71 -8.21
CA ARG A 75 -16.81 -17.79 -7.00
C ARG A 75 -18.03 -16.87 -7.05
N LEU A 76 -18.11 -15.97 -8.03
CA LEU A 76 -19.25 -15.10 -8.26
C LEU A 76 -20.10 -15.63 -9.41
N SER A 77 -21.44 -15.59 -9.29
CA SER A 77 -22.36 -16.04 -10.35
C SER A 77 -22.03 -17.42 -10.96
N PRO A 78 -21.90 -18.48 -10.14
CA PRO A 78 -21.60 -19.83 -10.66
C PRO A 78 -22.74 -20.35 -11.57
N PRO A 79 -22.43 -21.23 -12.54
CA PRO A 79 -21.11 -21.80 -12.82
C PRO A 79 -20.22 -20.87 -13.68
N GLY A 80 -20.80 -19.79 -14.21
CA GLY A 80 -20.15 -18.95 -15.20
C GLY A 80 -18.98 -18.16 -14.65
N GLY A 81 -19.03 -17.62 -13.44
CA GLY A 81 -18.08 -16.59 -13.00
C GLY A 81 -18.53 -15.18 -13.41
N LEU A 82 -17.92 -14.15 -12.82
CA LEU A 82 -18.04 -12.75 -13.28
C LEU A 82 -16.67 -12.16 -13.58
N ASP A 83 -16.57 -11.41 -14.68
CA ASP A 83 -15.34 -10.69 -15.01
C ASP A 83 -15.21 -9.45 -14.13
N ILE A 84 -14.05 -9.30 -13.49
CA ILE A 84 -13.74 -8.11 -12.70
C ILE A 84 -12.96 -7.14 -13.58
N HIS A 85 -13.41 -5.89 -13.66
CA HIS A 85 -12.80 -4.87 -14.54
C HIS A 85 -11.48 -4.29 -14.01
N TRP A 86 -10.94 -4.81 -12.91
CA TRP A 86 -9.75 -4.26 -12.26
C TRP A 86 -8.46 -4.75 -12.92
N SER A 87 -7.47 -3.86 -13.04
CA SER A 87 -6.12 -4.26 -13.44
C SER A 87 -5.42 -5.11 -12.38
N ARG A 88 -4.67 -6.13 -12.83
CA ARG A 88 -3.74 -6.94 -12.02
C ARG A 88 -2.55 -6.16 -11.49
N LEU A 89 -2.26 -4.96 -12.01
CA LEU A 89 -1.11 -4.17 -11.56
C LEU A 89 -1.13 -3.93 -10.04
N VAL A 90 -2.33 -3.71 -9.49
CA VAL A 90 -2.54 -3.47 -8.04
C VAL A 90 -2.43 -4.77 -7.22
N ASP A 91 -2.52 -5.94 -7.84
CA ASP A 91 -2.32 -7.23 -7.17
C ASP A 91 -0.84 -7.46 -6.84
N LEU A 92 0.08 -6.92 -7.66
CA LEU A 92 1.51 -7.20 -7.56
C LEU A 92 2.13 -6.82 -6.20
N PRO A 93 1.90 -5.61 -5.64
CA PRO A 93 2.45 -5.28 -4.32
C PRO A 93 1.92 -6.19 -3.22
N ILE A 94 0.65 -6.61 -3.30
CA ILE A 94 0.03 -7.51 -2.32
C ILE A 94 0.64 -8.90 -2.46
N ALA A 95 0.69 -9.44 -3.67
CA ALA A 95 1.29 -10.74 -3.98
C ALA A 95 2.77 -10.82 -3.55
N ALA A 96 3.55 -9.79 -3.86
CA ALA A 96 4.96 -9.71 -3.48
C ALA A 96 5.14 -9.72 -1.96
N LEU A 97 4.33 -8.97 -1.22
CA LEU A 97 4.37 -8.97 0.25
C LEU A 97 3.95 -10.32 0.83
N ILE A 98 2.94 -10.98 0.27
CA ILE A 98 2.55 -12.33 0.68
C ILE A 98 3.74 -13.29 0.51
N LEU A 99 4.35 -13.32 -0.68
CA LEU A 99 5.50 -14.18 -0.96
C LEU A 99 6.70 -13.87 -0.07
N LEU A 100 6.92 -12.59 0.26
CA LEU A 100 7.98 -12.15 1.15
C LEU A 100 7.76 -12.60 2.60
N PHE A 101 6.55 -12.46 3.14
CA PHE A 101 6.27 -12.75 4.56
C PHE A 101 5.93 -14.23 4.82
N GLN A 102 5.39 -14.94 3.83
CA GLN A 102 4.93 -16.32 3.97
C GLN A 102 5.99 -17.27 4.58
N PRO A 103 7.28 -17.23 4.19
CA PRO A 103 8.30 -18.10 4.79
C PRO A 103 8.52 -17.89 6.29
N PHE A 104 8.19 -16.71 6.82
CA PHE A 104 8.45 -16.34 8.21
C PHE A 104 7.23 -16.44 9.11
N THR A 105 6.03 -16.22 8.55
CA THR A 105 4.80 -16.09 9.34
C THR A 105 3.71 -17.09 8.96
N GLY A 106 3.92 -17.86 7.89
CA GLY A 106 2.87 -18.65 7.24
C GLY A 106 1.90 -17.78 6.43
N THR A 107 1.11 -18.42 5.56
CA THR A 107 0.24 -17.75 4.57
C THR A 107 -0.81 -16.85 5.21
N ALA A 108 -1.48 -17.32 6.27
CA ALA A 108 -2.57 -16.55 6.89
C ALA A 108 -2.09 -15.21 7.48
N MET A 109 -0.93 -15.19 8.14
CA MET A 109 -0.36 -13.95 8.65
C MET A 109 0.28 -13.11 7.54
N ALA A 110 0.87 -13.75 6.52
CA ALA A 110 1.44 -13.04 5.39
C ALA A 110 0.39 -12.23 4.61
N GLU A 111 -0.80 -12.78 4.42
CA GLU A 111 -1.93 -12.05 3.82
C GLU A 111 -2.36 -10.86 4.67
N ARG A 112 -2.50 -11.03 5.99
CA ARG A 112 -2.83 -9.93 6.92
C ARG A 112 -1.81 -8.79 6.81
N LEU A 113 -0.53 -9.12 6.86
CA LEU A 113 0.54 -8.14 6.71
C LEU A 113 0.50 -7.47 5.33
N ALA A 114 0.32 -8.26 4.27
CA ALA A 114 0.28 -7.74 2.90
C ALA A 114 -0.88 -6.75 2.67
N VAL A 115 -2.10 -7.09 3.09
CA VAL A 115 -3.25 -6.19 2.93
C VAL A 115 -3.15 -4.94 3.81
N GLY A 116 -2.49 -5.03 4.97
CA GLY A 116 -2.24 -3.87 5.83
C GLY A 116 -1.14 -2.94 5.30
N ILE A 117 -0.10 -3.50 4.67
CA ILE A 117 1.09 -2.74 4.24
C ILE A 117 0.97 -2.23 2.80
N ALA A 118 0.40 -3.00 1.88
CA ALA A 118 0.33 -2.64 0.46
C ALA A 118 -0.29 -1.25 0.19
N PRO A 119 -1.37 -0.82 0.86
CA PRO A 119 -1.95 0.51 0.66
C PRO A 119 -1.02 1.67 1.05
N LEU A 120 0.04 1.42 1.82
CA LEU A 120 0.98 2.44 2.26
C LEU A 120 1.96 2.85 1.14
N PHE A 121 2.15 2.01 0.12
CA PHE A 121 2.99 2.35 -1.04
C PHE A 121 2.40 3.44 -1.94
N PRO A 122 1.14 3.37 -2.41
CA PRO A 122 0.55 4.49 -3.16
C PRO A 122 0.45 5.76 -2.32
N LEU A 123 0.31 5.66 -0.98
CA LEU A 123 0.43 6.81 -0.09
C LEU A 123 1.82 7.48 -0.20
N ALA A 124 2.91 6.70 -0.19
CA ALA A 124 4.26 7.25 -0.37
C ALA A 124 4.39 7.97 -1.73
N VAL A 125 3.93 7.33 -2.80
CA VAL A 125 4.00 7.87 -4.17
C VAL A 125 3.23 9.18 -4.28
N THR A 126 2.00 9.23 -3.75
CA THR A 126 1.17 10.44 -3.77
C THR A 126 1.75 11.57 -2.92
N MET A 127 2.30 11.28 -1.74
CA MET A 127 2.99 12.27 -0.91
C MET A 127 4.21 12.86 -1.62
N LEU A 128 5.01 12.02 -2.27
CA LEU A 128 6.16 12.48 -3.07
C LEU A 128 5.73 13.31 -4.28
N ALA A 129 4.67 12.89 -4.98
CA ALA A 129 4.12 13.61 -6.11
C ALA A 129 3.58 15.00 -5.71
N MET A 130 2.85 15.08 -4.59
CA MET A 130 2.39 16.36 -4.02
C MET A 130 3.57 17.26 -3.64
N GLY A 131 4.59 16.71 -2.97
CA GLY A 131 5.81 17.45 -2.64
C GLY A 131 6.50 18.00 -3.89
N ALA A 132 6.60 17.21 -4.96
CA ALA A 132 7.17 17.65 -6.22
C ALA A 132 6.33 18.75 -6.91
N ALA A 133 5.00 18.65 -6.85
CA ALA A 133 4.08 19.58 -7.49
C ALA A 133 4.07 20.95 -6.78
N VAL A 134 3.93 20.97 -5.45
CA VAL A 134 3.87 22.22 -4.66
C VAL A 134 5.16 23.02 -4.77
N ARG A 135 6.31 22.36 -4.93
CA ARG A 135 7.61 23.03 -5.10
C ARG A 135 7.77 23.75 -6.44
N ARG A 136 6.87 23.51 -7.40
CA ARG A 136 6.85 24.17 -8.71
C ARG A 136 5.90 25.38 -8.75
N LEU A 137 5.14 25.60 -7.67
CA LEU A 137 4.26 26.76 -7.47
C LEU A 137 5.01 27.84 -6.70
#